data_AF-A0A392N258-F1
#
_entry.id   AF-A0A392N258-F1
#
_cell.length_a   1.000
_cell.length_b   1.000
_cell.length_c   1.000
_cell.angle_alpha   90.00
_cell.angle_beta   90.00
_cell.angle_gamma   90.00
#
_symmetry.space_group_name_H-M   'P 1'
#
loop_
_entity.id
_entity.type
_entity.pdbx_description
1 polymer ?
#
loop_
_entity_poly.entity_id
_entity_poly.type
_entity_poly.pdbx_seq_one_letter_code
_entity_poly.pdbx_strand_id
1 'polypeptide(L)' 'MKRLHVHFSCGLPTDGEVISGMRRDVNVLIFLDVRKALEEGMKLYISDNKVILTEGFDGVVPSKYFQKIESWPGRQPIP' A
#
# COMPACT_ATOMS: atom_id res chain seq x y z
N MET A 1 6.23 8.77 -18.44
CA MET A 1 5.79 8.06 -17.22
C MET A 1 6.94 7.20 -16.70
N LYS A 2 7.67 7.65 -15.69
CA LYS A 2 8.50 6.78 -14.84
C LYS A 2 7.93 6.94 -13.44
N ARG A 3 6.97 6.09 -13.05
CA ARG A 3 6.56 6.03 -11.64
C ARG A 3 7.75 5.38 -10.91
N LEU A 4 8.42 6.16 -10.06
CA LEU A 4 9.55 5.71 -9.25
C LEU A 4 9.10 5.20 -7.87
N HIS A 5 7.85 5.51 -7.50
CA HIS A 5 7.29 5.29 -6.16
C HIS A 5 6.22 4.20 -6.18
N VAL A 6 6.17 3.40 -5.12
CA VAL A 6 5.04 2.52 -4.79
C VAL A 6 3.96 3.36 -4.12
N HIS A 7 2.73 3.28 -4.64
CA HIS A 7 1.57 4.02 -4.15
C HIS A 7 0.74 3.14 -3.20
N PHE A 8 0.41 3.68 -2.04
CA PHE A 8 -0.50 3.08 -1.07
C PHE A 8 -1.78 3.91 -0.95
N SER A 9 -2.91 3.20 -0.82
CA SER A 9 -4.20 3.81 -0.48
C SER A 9 -4.38 3.86 1.03
N CYS A 10 -4.98 4.94 1.52
CA CYS A 10 -5.37 5.08 2.94
C CYS A 10 -6.74 4.43 3.25
N GLY A 11 -7.47 3.96 2.25
CA GLY A 11 -8.78 3.30 2.39
C GLY A 11 -8.92 2.07 1.49
N LEU A 12 -10.05 1.38 1.63
CA LEU A 12 -10.40 0.14 0.90
C LEU A 12 -11.10 0.43 -0.44
N PRO A 13 -11.18 -0.54 -1.38
CA PRO A 13 -11.74 -0.29 -2.72
C PRO A 13 -13.20 0.19 -2.73
N THR A 14 -13.94 -0.05 -1.64
CA THR A 14 -15.35 0.33 -1.45
C THR A 14 -15.53 1.56 -0.57
N ASP A 15 -14.47 2.06 0.06
CA ASP A 15 -14.57 3.27 0.86
C ASP A 15 -14.73 4.45 -0.09
N GLY A 16 -15.80 5.23 0.06
CA GLY A 16 -16.07 6.42 -0.77
C GLY A 16 -14.98 7.50 -0.68
N GLU A 17 -14.03 7.34 0.25
CA GLU A 17 -12.84 8.18 0.43
C GLU A 17 -11.70 7.83 -0.54
N VAL A 18 -11.71 6.64 -1.17
CA VAL A 18 -10.68 6.24 -2.13
C VAL A 18 -11.03 6.78 -3.52
N ILE A 19 -10.72 8.06 -3.72
CA ILE A 19 -10.93 8.77 -5.00
C ILE A 19 -9.84 8.40 -6.01
N SER A 20 -8.63 8.10 -5.56
CA SER A 20 -7.48 7.79 -6.42
C SER A 20 -6.52 6.79 -5.78
N GLY A 21 -6.09 5.77 -6.53
CA GLY A 21 -4.95 4.92 -6.16
C GLY A 21 -5.22 3.42 -6.14
N MET A 22 -6.48 2.98 -6.07
CA MET A 22 -6.83 1.56 -6.05
C MET A 22 -7.84 1.23 -7.14
N ARG A 23 -7.52 0.23 -7.98
CA ARG A 23 -8.46 -0.24 -8.99
C ARG A 23 -9.58 -1.05 -8.33
N ARG A 24 -10.75 -1.04 -8.96
CA ARG A 24 -11.92 -1.80 -8.46
C ARG A 24 -11.80 -3.31 -8.71
N ASP A 25 -10.96 -3.72 -9.66
CA ASP A 25 -10.76 -5.09 -10.11
C ASP A 25 -9.58 -5.79 -9.43
N VAL A 26 -9.10 -5.29 -8.27
CA VAL A 26 -8.05 -5.96 -7.51
C VAL A 26 -8.55 -7.30 -6.95
N ASN A 27 -7.65 -8.28 -6.83
CA ASN A 27 -7.95 -9.58 -6.21
C ASN A 27 -7.28 -9.76 -4.84
N VAL A 28 -6.34 -8.88 -4.49
CA VAL A 28 -5.52 -8.99 -3.29
C VAL A 28 -5.32 -7.61 -2.69
N LEU A 29 -5.40 -7.53 -1.36
CA LEU A 29 -5.03 -6.37 -0.56
C LEU A 29 -3.79 -6.72 0.26
N ILE A 30 -2.75 -5.90 0.13
CA ILE A 30 -1.52 -6.01 0.92
C ILE A 30 -1.47 -4.81 1.86
N PHE A 31 -1.36 -5.06 3.15
CA PHE A 31 -1.31 -4.03 4.18
C PHE A 31 0.13 -3.86 4.65
N LEU A 32 0.62 -2.62 4.65
CA LEU A 32 1.96 -2.28 5.10
C LEU A 32 1.98 -2.08 6.62
N ASP A 33 2.94 -2.71 7.29
CA ASP A 33 3.32 -2.37 8.66
C ASP A 33 4.10 -1.06 8.66
N VAL A 34 3.37 0.06 8.75
CA VAL A 34 3.93 1.41 8.73
C VAL A 34 4.91 1.64 9.88
N ARG A 35 4.63 1.10 11.07
CA ARG A 35 5.51 1.26 12.23
C ARG A 35 6.86 0.63 11.96
N LYS A 36 6.86 -0.66 11.59
CA LYS A 36 8.10 -1.39 11.29
C LYS A 36 8.86 -0.80 10.11
N ALA A 37 8.14 -0.38 9.07
CA ALA A 37 8.75 0.26 7.90
C ALA A 37 9.49 1.55 8.28
N LEU A 38 8.88 2.41 9.10
CA LEU A 38 9.50 3.65 9.57
C LEU A 38 10.68 3.39 10.52
N GLU A 39 10.55 2.45 11.45
CA GLU A 39 11.62 2.06 12.38
C GLU A 39 12.87 1.54 11.66
N GLU A 40 12.69 0.82 10.56
CA GLU A 40 13.79 0.31 9.73
C GLU A 40 14.23 1.28 8.61
N GLY A 41 13.72 2.52 8.62
CA GLY A 41 14.21 3.62 7.77
C GLY A 41 13.55 3.74 6.39
N MET A 42 12.42 3.07 6.15
CA MET A 42 11.65 3.26 4.92
C MET A 42 11.01 4.66 4.92
N LYS A 43 11.25 5.43 3.86
CA LYS A 43 10.66 6.76 3.72
C LYS A 43 9.23 6.66 3.19
N LEU A 44 8.28 7.18 3.96
CA LEU A 44 6.89 7.32 3.56
C LEU A 44 6.56 8.80 3.37
N TYR A 45 5.88 9.11 2.28
CA TYR A 45 5.47 10.46 1.92
C TYR A 45 3.95 10.49 1.79
N ILE A 46 3.34 11.63 2.12
CA ILE A 46 1.93 11.89 1.85
C ILE A 46 1.87 12.95 0.76
N SER A 47 1.21 12.64 -0.35
CA SER A 47 0.95 13.60 -1.43
C SER A 47 -0.19 14.54 -1.06
N ASP A 48 -0.32 15.65 -1.80
CA ASP A 48 -1.41 16.63 -1.61
C ASP A 48 -2.81 16.00 -1.71
N ASN A 49 -2.94 14.91 -2.50
CA ASN A 49 -4.18 14.15 -2.63
C ASN A 49 -4.36 13.05 -1.56
N LYS A 50 -3.61 13.14 -0.44
CA LYS A 50 -3.63 12.19 0.68
C LYS A 50 -3.27 10.74 0.32
N VAL A 51 -2.64 10.51 -0.83
CA VAL A 51 -2.07 9.20 -1.22
C VAL A 51 -0.71 9.05 -0.56
N ILE A 52 -0.45 7.88 0.02
CA ILE A 52 0.84 7.53 0.62
C ILE A 52 1.77 6.99 -0.48
N LEU A 53 3.05 7.38 -0.44
CA LEU A 53 4.07 7.01 -1.41
C LEU A 53 5.33 6.52 -0.70
N THR A 54 6.05 5.60 -1.31
CA THR A 54 7.41 5.25 -0.88
C THR A 54 8.29 4.92 -2.09
N GLU A 55 9.58 5.19 -1.96
CA GLU A 55 10.59 4.67 -2.89
C GLU A 55 10.97 3.22 -2.55
N GLY A 56 10.54 2.73 -1.38
CA GLY A 56 11.03 1.47 -0.84
C GLY A 56 12.52 1.52 -0.55
N PHE A 57 13.15 0.35 -0.59
CA PHE A 57 14.58 0.17 -0.59
C PHE A 57 15.00 -0.24 -2.00
N ASP A 58 15.81 0.59 -2.65
CA ASP A 58 16.25 0.39 -4.04
C ASP A 58 15.09 0.13 -5.02
N GLY A 59 13.95 0.81 -4.80
CA GLY A 59 12.75 0.67 -5.64
C GLY A 59 11.81 -0.47 -5.24
N VAL A 60 12.08 -1.19 -4.16
CA VAL A 60 11.32 -2.37 -3.72
C VAL A 60 10.78 -2.19 -2.30
N VAL A 61 9.55 -2.62 -2.05
CA VAL A 61 9.00 -2.79 -0.69
C VAL A 61 9.11 -4.27 -0.33
N PRO A 62 10.04 -4.67 0.55
CA PRO A 62 10.19 -6.06 0.97
C PRO A 62 8.94 -6.60 1.66
N SER A 63 8.60 -7.87 1.41
CA SER A 63 7.45 -8.53 2.02
C SER A 63 7.52 -8.65 3.54
N LYS A 64 8.71 -8.52 4.15
CA LYS A 64 8.87 -8.49 5.62
C LYS A 64 8.16 -7.32 6.31
N TYR A 65 7.74 -6.31 5.55
CA TYR A 65 6.93 -5.18 6.01
C TYR A 65 5.44 -5.37 5.74
N PHE A 66 5.01 -6.50 5.19
CA PHE A 66 3.59 -6.79 5.02
C PHE A 66 3.02 -7.22 6.36
N GLN A 67 2.08 -6.43 6.87
CA GLN A 67 1.36 -6.71 8.10
C GLN A 67 0.35 -7.85 7.91
N LYS A 68 -0.35 -7.84 6.77
CA LYS A 68 -1.31 -8.88 6.38
C LYS A 68 -1.58 -8.83 4.87
N ILE A 69 -2.01 -9.96 4.35
CA ILE A 69 -2.44 -10.11 2.96
C ILE A 69 -3.83 -10.76 2.97
N GLU A 70 -4.76 -10.19 2.22
CA GLU A 70 -6.13 -10.68 2.13
C GLU A 70 -6.56 -10.79 0.66
N SER A 71 -7.35 -11.80 0.34
CA SER A 71 -8.07 -11.85 -0.92
C SER A 71 -9.16 -10.77 -0.95
N TRP A 72 -9.52 -10.33 -2.16
CA TRP A 72 -10.60 -9.39 -2.40
C TRP A 72 -11.49 -9.90 -3.54
N PRO A 73 -12.83 -9.83 -3.42
CA PRO A 73 -13.59 -9.27 -2.29
C PRO A 73 -13.76 -10.24 -1.09
N GLY A 74 -13.26 -11.48 -1.19
CA GLY A 74 -13.52 -12.55 -0.23
C GLY A 74 -12.93 -12.38 1.17
N ARG A 75 -11.97 -11.46 1.37
CA ARG A 75 -11.30 -11.16 2.65
C ARG A 75 -10.64 -12.37 3.32
N GLN A 76 -10.29 -13.39 2.55
CA GLN A 76 -9.62 -14.57 3.08
C GLN A 76 -8.13 -14.25 3.29
N PRO A 77 -7.53 -14.58 4.46
CA PRO A 77 -6.09 -14.44 4.65
C PRO A 77 -5.31 -15.22 3.60
N ILE A 78 -4.27 -14.60 3.04
CA ILE A 78 -3.30 -15.25 2.16
C ILE A 78 -2.01 -15.45 2.97
N PRO A 79 -1.49 -16.68 3.09
CA PRO A 79 -0.29 -16.99 3.85
C PRO A 79 1.00 -16.42 3.23
#